data_AF-A0A6J4SAP8-F1
#
_entry.id   AF-A0A6J4SAP8-F1
#
_cell.length_a   1.000
_cell.length_b   1.000
_cell.length_c   1.000
_cell.angle_alpha   90.00
_cell.angle_beta   90.00
_cell.angle_gamma   90.00
#
_symmetry.space_group_name_H-M   'P 1'
#
loop_
_entity.id
_entity.type
_entity.pdbx_description
1 polymer ?
#
loop_
_entity_poly.entity_id
_entity_poly.type
_entity_poly.pdbx_seq_one_letter_code
_entity_poly.pdbx_strand_id
1 'polypeptide(L)'
;MLVTSILALAVAFGGVAYAATYEGTRGDDRFVGTNRGDRAVMRAGDDYANGKGKADFLFGNDGVDRLYGEDGSDLLNGGDGNDLIVGGEGEDELVGSRGDDTIYTGTLTEGDKVSDEVQCGDGYDVVFLSGNDHSSLSIQRGKCEELNSY
;
A
#
# COMPACT_ATOMS: atom_id res chain seq x y z
N MET A 1 11.98 1.85 -23.67
CA MET A 1 13.39 1.50 -23.37
C MET A 1 13.34 0.67 -22.10
N LEU A 2 13.39 -0.65 -22.21
CA LEU A 2 13.18 -1.58 -21.09
C LEU A 2 14.38 -1.49 -20.13
N VAL A 3 14.16 -0.99 -18.92
CA VAL A 3 15.09 -1.16 -17.81
C VAL A 3 14.42 -2.06 -16.78
N THR A 4 14.24 -3.34 -17.13
CA THR A 4 13.97 -4.38 -16.15
C THR A 4 15.26 -4.67 -15.39
N SER A 5 15.53 -3.89 -14.36
CA SER A 5 16.63 -4.14 -13.44
C SER A 5 16.08 -4.21 -12.02
N ILE A 6 15.65 -5.41 -11.62
CA ILE A 6 15.61 -5.77 -10.20
C ILE A 6 17.08 -5.80 -9.76
N LEU A 7 17.60 -4.65 -9.34
CA LEU A 7 18.83 -4.61 -8.59
C LEU A 7 18.45 -4.83 -7.14
N ALA A 8 18.43 -6.09 -6.70
CA ALA A 8 18.43 -6.43 -5.27
C ALA A 8 19.78 -6.01 -4.67
N LEU A 9 20.00 -4.71 -4.52
CA LEU A 9 21.06 -4.14 -3.72
C LEU A 9 20.40 -3.73 -2.40
N ALA A 10 20.63 -4.52 -1.36
CA ALA A 10 20.26 -4.15 0.00
C ALA A 10 21.00 -2.86 0.38
N VAL A 11 20.33 -1.71 0.21
CA VAL A 11 20.85 -0.43 0.71
C VAL A 11 20.21 -0.21 2.08
N ALA A 12 20.96 -0.58 3.11
CA ALA A 12 20.57 -0.34 4.50
C ALA A 12 20.64 1.17 4.80
N PHE A 13 19.50 1.86 4.77
CA PHE A 13 19.35 3.13 5.45
C PHE A 13 18.75 2.86 6.84
N GLY A 14 19.44 3.28 7.90
CA GLY A 14 18.88 3.26 9.26
C GLY A 14 18.85 1.91 9.99
N GLY A 15 19.49 0.86 9.48
CA GLY A 15 19.60 -0.43 10.17
C GLY A 15 18.49 -1.45 9.86
N VAL A 16 17.56 -1.11 8.96
CA VAL A 16 16.61 -2.07 8.38
C VAL A 16 17.22 -2.61 7.08
N ALA A 17 17.39 -3.93 6.99
CA ALA A 17 17.90 -4.59 5.79
C ALA A 17 16.71 -5.06 4.93
N TYR A 18 16.35 -4.29 3.91
CA TYR A 18 15.36 -4.69 2.91
C TYR A 18 15.94 -5.74 1.96
N ALA A 19 15.16 -6.76 1.60
CA ALA A 19 15.63 -7.85 0.75
C ALA A 19 15.64 -7.49 -0.74
N ALA A 20 14.66 -6.73 -1.20
CA ALA A 20 14.59 -6.12 -2.52
C ALA A 20 14.35 -4.61 -2.40
N THR A 21 15.03 -3.85 -3.26
CA THR A 21 14.74 -2.43 -3.49
C THR A 21 14.48 -2.23 -4.97
N TYR A 22 13.31 -1.72 -5.31
CA TYR A 22 12.88 -1.46 -6.68
C TYR A 22 12.60 0.03 -6.89
N GLU A 23 13.09 0.55 -8.01
CA GLU A 23 12.84 1.91 -8.48
C GLU A 23 12.36 1.79 -9.93
N GLY A 24 11.10 2.11 -10.17
CA GLY A 24 10.46 2.09 -11.46
C GLY A 24 10.84 3.26 -12.35
N THR A 25 10.10 3.43 -13.43
CA THR A 25 10.41 4.27 -14.57
C THR A 25 9.43 5.45 -14.66
N ARG A 26 8.86 5.70 -15.84
CA ARG A 26 7.80 6.70 -16.05
C ARG A 26 6.64 6.09 -16.84
N GLY A 27 6.61 4.78 -16.95
CA GLY A 27 5.52 4.05 -17.55
C GLY A 27 5.33 2.76 -16.79
N ASP A 28 4.30 2.03 -17.18
CA ASP A 28 3.76 0.91 -16.41
C ASP A 28 4.80 -0.15 -16.08
N ASP A 29 5.04 -0.32 -14.79
CA ASP A 29 6.05 -1.15 -14.19
C ASP A 29 5.42 -2.25 -13.33
N ARG A 30 6.19 -3.33 -13.14
CA ARG A 30 5.73 -4.50 -12.40
C ARG A 30 6.77 -4.94 -11.37
N PHE A 31 6.39 -4.84 -10.09
CA PHE A 31 7.14 -5.34 -8.96
C PHE A 31 6.49 -6.58 -8.32
N VAL A 32 7.33 -7.54 -7.91
CA VAL A 32 6.95 -8.69 -7.07
C VAL A 32 8.06 -8.88 -6.05
N GLY A 33 7.71 -8.73 -4.80
CA GLY A 33 8.59 -8.91 -3.66
C GLY A 33 8.87 -10.36 -3.31
N THR A 34 9.51 -10.52 -2.16
CA THR A 34 10.01 -11.73 -1.57
C THR A 34 9.31 -11.99 -0.24
N ASN A 35 9.60 -13.10 0.45
CA ASN A 35 9.01 -13.36 1.76
C ASN A 35 9.73 -12.59 2.89
N ARG A 36 10.36 -11.46 2.57
CA ARG A 36 11.13 -10.57 3.45
C ARG A 36 10.73 -9.15 3.10
N GLY A 37 10.91 -8.24 4.04
CA GLY A 37 10.55 -6.84 3.83
C GLY A 37 11.32 -6.21 2.67
N ASP A 38 10.59 -5.57 1.79
CA ASP A 38 11.02 -5.00 0.53
C ASP A 38 10.63 -3.51 0.45
N ARG A 39 11.27 -2.81 -0.49
CA ARG A 39 10.92 -1.42 -0.81
C ARG A 39 10.73 -1.26 -2.31
N ALA A 40 9.59 -0.74 -2.73
CA ALA A 40 9.33 -0.42 -4.13
C ALA A 40 8.83 1.03 -4.29
N VAL A 41 9.43 1.77 -5.22
CA VAL A 41 8.96 3.09 -5.68
C VAL A 41 8.69 2.96 -7.16
N MET A 42 7.43 3.02 -7.57
CA MET A 42 7.01 2.71 -8.93
C MET A 42 7.13 3.91 -9.88
N ARG A 43 6.95 5.12 -9.33
CA ARG A 43 7.10 6.44 -9.99
C ARG A 43 5.90 6.75 -10.87
N ALA A 44 6.09 7.05 -12.15
CA ALA A 44 4.97 7.40 -13.00
C ALA A 44 4.55 6.19 -13.84
N GLY A 45 3.26 6.04 -14.11
CA GLY A 45 2.71 4.90 -14.86
C GLY A 45 1.57 4.24 -14.10
N ASP A 46 0.81 3.39 -14.77
CA ASP A 46 -0.21 2.57 -14.10
C ASP A 46 0.44 1.27 -13.64
N ASP A 47 0.89 1.22 -12.40
CA ASP A 47 1.84 0.22 -11.92
C ASP A 47 1.19 -0.94 -11.15
N TYR A 48 1.96 -2.01 -10.99
CA TYR A 48 1.61 -3.13 -10.12
C TYR A 48 2.76 -3.41 -9.15
N ALA A 49 2.47 -3.41 -7.85
CA ALA A 49 3.40 -3.82 -6.80
C ALA A 49 2.75 -4.82 -5.83
N ASN A 50 3.50 -5.87 -5.47
CA ASN A 50 3.06 -6.86 -4.49
C ASN A 50 4.25 -7.19 -3.58
N GLY A 51 4.12 -6.89 -2.28
CA GLY A 51 5.17 -7.01 -1.27
C GLY A 51 5.42 -8.46 -0.86
N LYS A 52 4.34 -9.19 -0.61
CA LYS A 52 4.24 -10.61 -0.19
C LYS A 52 4.32 -10.85 1.30
N GLY A 53 5.45 -10.57 1.92
CA GLY A 53 5.76 -11.19 3.19
C GLY A 53 6.71 -10.38 4.03
N LYS A 54 6.38 -10.19 5.30
CA LYS A 54 7.01 -9.22 6.22
C LYS A 54 6.71 -7.78 5.77
N ALA A 55 7.08 -6.85 6.62
CA ALA A 55 6.86 -5.42 6.43
C ALA A 55 7.50 -4.88 5.14
N ASP A 56 6.65 -4.41 4.24
CA ASP A 56 6.99 -3.86 2.93
C ASP A 56 6.71 -2.35 2.85
N PHE A 57 7.45 -1.65 2.00
CA PHE A 57 7.26 -0.22 1.70
C PHE A 57 6.98 -0.04 0.22
N LEU A 58 5.71 0.15 -0.15
CA LEU A 58 5.28 0.25 -1.54
C LEU A 58 4.74 1.65 -1.84
N PHE A 59 5.35 2.34 -2.80
CA PHE A 59 4.95 3.68 -3.24
C PHE A 59 4.60 3.66 -4.73
N GLY A 60 3.33 3.89 -5.07
CA GLY A 60 2.85 4.03 -6.45
C GLY A 60 3.41 5.29 -7.11
N ASN A 61 3.07 6.45 -6.54
CA ASN A 61 3.33 7.82 -7.03
C ASN A 61 2.33 8.23 -8.14
N ASP A 62 2.75 8.54 -9.36
CA ASP A 62 1.86 9.14 -10.37
C ASP A 62 1.23 8.06 -11.26
N GLY A 63 -0.09 7.88 -11.26
CA GLY A 63 -0.80 6.97 -12.17
C GLY A 63 -1.79 6.08 -11.43
N VAL A 64 -2.46 5.18 -12.14
CA VAL A 64 -3.47 4.28 -11.54
C VAL A 64 -2.82 2.97 -11.13
N ASP A 65 -2.50 2.89 -9.84
CA ASP A 65 -1.65 1.85 -9.28
C ASP A 65 -2.44 0.73 -8.59
N ARG A 66 -1.82 -0.46 -8.52
CA ARG A 66 -2.31 -1.60 -7.75
C ARG A 66 -1.25 -2.08 -6.79
N LEU A 67 -1.47 -1.83 -5.50
CA LEU A 67 -0.55 -2.13 -4.41
C LEU A 67 -1.14 -3.23 -3.51
N TYR A 68 -0.34 -4.25 -3.22
CA TYR A 68 -0.70 -5.38 -2.37
C TYR A 68 0.40 -5.62 -1.33
N GLY A 69 0.09 -5.50 -0.04
CA GLY A 69 1.01 -5.78 1.06
C GLY A 69 1.18 -7.29 1.26
N GLU A 70 0.05 -7.98 1.38
CA GLU A 70 -0.06 -9.42 1.70
C GLU A 70 0.26 -9.69 3.18
N ASP A 71 1.19 -10.58 3.53
CA ASP A 71 1.48 -10.87 4.94
C ASP A 71 2.48 -9.86 5.51
N GLY A 72 2.14 -9.03 6.49
CA GLY A 72 3.11 -8.07 7.00
C GLY A 72 2.49 -6.89 7.74
N SER A 73 3.33 -6.05 8.32
CA SER A 73 2.89 -4.71 8.71
C SER A 73 3.46 -3.77 7.67
N ASP A 74 2.65 -3.43 6.70
CA ASP A 74 3.10 -2.82 5.46
C ASP A 74 2.77 -1.33 5.42
N LEU A 75 3.56 -0.57 4.67
CA LEU A 75 3.27 0.83 4.33
C LEU A 75 3.02 0.91 2.83
N LEU A 76 1.77 1.20 2.46
CA LEU A 76 1.33 1.33 1.08
C LEU A 76 0.85 2.76 0.84
N ASN A 77 1.43 3.42 -0.16
CA ASN A 77 0.99 4.74 -0.60
C ASN A 77 0.68 4.71 -2.11
N GLY A 78 -0.59 4.96 -2.46
CA GLY A 78 -1.08 5.05 -3.84
C GLY A 78 -0.40 6.19 -4.57
N GLY A 79 -0.74 7.43 -4.21
CA GLY A 79 -0.11 8.62 -4.75
C GLY A 79 -1.11 9.47 -5.52
N ASP A 80 -0.72 10.00 -6.67
CA ASP A 80 -1.62 10.73 -7.55
C ASP A 80 -2.27 9.75 -8.54
N GLY A 81 -3.55 9.45 -8.36
CA GLY A 81 -4.26 8.50 -9.21
C GLY A 81 -5.49 7.93 -8.52
N ASN A 82 -6.22 7.06 -9.22
CA ASN A 82 -7.35 6.36 -8.62
C ASN A 82 -6.89 4.94 -8.29
N ASP A 83 -6.32 4.76 -7.11
CA ASP A 83 -5.51 3.59 -6.81
C ASP A 83 -6.32 2.44 -6.18
N LEU A 84 -5.79 1.24 -6.34
CA LEU A 84 -6.24 0.07 -5.59
C LEU A 84 -5.16 -0.32 -4.58
N ILE A 85 -5.50 -0.22 -3.30
CA ILE A 85 -4.61 -0.55 -2.18
C ILE A 85 -5.20 -1.71 -1.40
N VAL A 86 -4.42 -2.76 -1.18
CA VAL A 86 -4.79 -3.92 -0.36
C VAL A 86 -3.69 -4.14 0.67
N GLY A 87 -3.99 -3.92 1.95
CA GLY A 87 -3.07 -4.13 3.07
C GLY A 87 -2.70 -5.61 3.20
N GLY A 88 -3.56 -6.40 3.85
CA GLY A 88 -3.43 -7.85 3.84
C GLY A 88 -3.62 -8.46 5.22
N GLU A 89 -2.62 -9.19 5.74
CA GLU A 89 -2.64 -9.65 7.13
C GLU A 89 -1.62 -8.84 7.93
N GLY A 90 -2.05 -8.15 8.98
CA GLY A 90 -1.16 -7.47 9.92
C GLY A 90 -1.67 -6.11 10.34
N GLU A 91 -0.75 -5.23 10.72
CA GLU A 91 -1.08 -3.85 11.10
C GLU A 91 -0.50 -2.95 10.01
N ASP A 92 -1.36 -2.45 9.12
CA ASP A 92 -0.92 -1.74 7.91
C ASP A 92 -1.14 -0.22 8.00
N GLU A 93 -0.30 0.54 7.30
CA GLU A 93 -0.48 1.97 7.03
C GLU A 93 -0.81 2.16 5.54
N LEU A 94 -2.05 2.56 5.25
CA LEU A 94 -2.60 2.63 3.89
C LEU A 94 -2.95 4.07 3.54
N VAL A 95 -2.29 4.62 2.53
CA VAL A 95 -2.43 6.02 2.13
C VAL A 95 -2.89 6.12 0.67
N GLY A 96 -4.10 6.65 0.44
CA GLY A 96 -4.64 6.89 -0.90
C GLY A 96 -3.93 8.05 -1.61
N SER A 97 -3.88 9.21 -0.92
CA SER A 97 -3.29 10.47 -1.39
C SER A 97 -4.21 11.30 -2.28
N ARG A 98 -4.05 11.34 -3.61
CA ARG A 98 -4.91 12.17 -4.49
C ARG A 98 -5.61 11.31 -5.51
N GLY A 99 -6.93 11.40 -5.55
CA GLY A 99 -7.78 10.76 -6.54
C GLY A 99 -8.88 9.97 -5.84
N ASP A 100 -9.65 9.21 -6.60
CA ASP A 100 -10.73 8.41 -6.03
C ASP A 100 -10.22 6.99 -5.79
N ASP A 101 -9.79 6.70 -4.57
CA ASP A 101 -9.09 5.47 -4.22
C ASP A 101 -10.02 4.35 -3.73
N THR A 102 -9.58 3.11 -3.90
CA THR A 102 -10.21 1.93 -3.33
C THR A 102 -9.23 1.20 -2.43
N ILE A 103 -9.52 1.16 -1.13
CA ILE A 103 -8.64 0.61 -0.10
C ILE A 103 -9.31 -0.60 0.56
N TYR A 104 -8.61 -1.72 0.63
CA TYR A 104 -8.99 -2.91 1.40
C TYR A 104 -7.97 -3.08 2.51
N THR A 105 -8.40 -3.00 3.76
CA THR A 105 -7.43 -2.98 4.87
C THR A 105 -6.85 -4.35 5.17
N GLY A 106 -7.65 -5.41 5.01
CA GLY A 106 -7.15 -6.77 5.25
C GLY A 106 -7.74 -7.87 4.37
N THR A 107 -7.28 -9.10 4.62
CA THR A 107 -7.78 -10.30 3.92
C THR A 107 -9.23 -10.62 4.31
N LEU A 108 -10.02 -11.22 3.40
CA LEU A 108 -11.38 -11.71 3.71
C LEU A 108 -11.40 -12.94 4.65
N THR A 109 -10.25 -13.33 5.20
CA THR A 109 -10.09 -14.52 6.04
C THR A 109 -9.97 -14.15 7.51
N GLU A 110 -10.66 -14.88 8.38
CA GLU A 110 -10.62 -14.69 9.83
C GLU A 110 -9.19 -14.91 10.36
N GLY A 111 -8.51 -13.83 10.78
CA GLY A 111 -7.15 -13.92 11.30
C GLY A 111 -6.46 -12.58 11.47
N ASP A 112 -6.91 -11.58 10.74
CA ASP A 112 -6.31 -10.26 10.77
C ASP A 112 -6.48 -9.58 12.14
N LYS A 113 -5.38 -9.10 12.70
CA LYS A 113 -5.35 -8.49 14.03
C LYS A 113 -5.49 -6.99 13.86
N VAL A 114 -6.65 -6.54 14.31
CA VAL A 114 -7.30 -5.30 13.94
C VAL A 114 -6.56 -4.06 14.46
N SER A 115 -5.75 -3.43 13.61
CA SER A 115 -5.47 -1.98 13.66
C SER A 115 -4.73 -1.49 12.43
N ASP A 116 -5.44 -1.36 11.31
CA ASP A 116 -4.93 -0.63 10.15
C ASP A 116 -5.15 0.87 10.32
N GLU A 117 -4.16 1.66 9.91
CA GLU A 117 -4.27 3.10 9.78
C GLU A 117 -4.52 3.45 8.30
N VAL A 118 -5.64 4.10 8.01
CA VAL A 118 -6.00 4.50 6.65
C VAL A 118 -6.06 6.02 6.53
N GLN A 119 -5.28 6.58 5.60
CA GLN A 119 -5.27 7.99 5.24
C GLN A 119 -5.69 8.14 3.77
N CYS A 120 -6.95 8.49 3.55
CA CYS A 120 -7.52 8.47 2.20
C CYS A 120 -7.03 9.63 1.33
N GLY A 121 -6.95 10.85 1.91
CA GLY A 121 -6.47 12.03 1.20
C GLY A 121 -7.56 12.82 0.47
N ASP A 122 -7.24 13.35 -0.71
CA ASP A 122 -8.12 14.16 -1.55
C ASP A 122 -8.87 13.29 -2.57
N GLY A 123 -10.21 13.32 -2.54
CA GLY A 123 -11.04 12.65 -3.53
C GLY A 123 -12.25 11.98 -2.90
N TYR A 124 -12.87 11.06 -3.64
CA TYR A 124 -13.96 10.20 -3.17
C TYR A 124 -13.49 8.76 -3.04
N ASP A 125 -13.03 8.44 -1.83
CA ASP A 125 -12.43 7.13 -1.56
C ASP A 125 -13.47 6.11 -1.07
N VAL A 126 -13.15 4.83 -1.28
CA VAL A 126 -13.92 3.70 -0.78
C VAL A 126 -13.00 2.81 0.02
N VAL A 127 -13.27 2.68 1.32
CA VAL A 127 -12.50 1.82 2.23
C VAL A 127 -13.32 0.61 2.66
N PHE A 128 -12.77 -0.58 2.48
CA PHE A 128 -13.30 -1.86 2.93
C PHE A 128 -12.45 -2.38 4.08
N LEU A 129 -13.08 -2.57 5.25
CA LEU A 129 -12.40 -3.02 6.46
C LEU A 129 -12.64 -4.52 6.65
N SER A 130 -11.60 -5.27 7.03
CA SER A 130 -11.73 -6.67 7.42
C SER A 130 -11.85 -6.85 8.93
N GLY A 131 -12.56 -7.90 9.39
CA GLY A 131 -12.63 -8.30 10.80
C GLY A 131 -13.92 -7.91 11.57
N ASN A 132 -14.11 -8.56 12.73
CA ASN A 132 -15.28 -8.40 13.61
C ASN A 132 -15.15 -7.27 14.65
N ASP A 133 -14.03 -6.53 14.66
CA ASP A 133 -13.80 -5.44 15.62
C ASP A 133 -14.14 -4.11 14.96
N HIS A 134 -15.45 -3.80 14.94
CA HIS A 134 -16.00 -2.56 14.42
C HIS A 134 -15.68 -1.36 15.34
N SER A 135 -14.41 -1.11 15.64
CA SER A 135 -14.01 0.14 16.29
C SER A 135 -13.71 1.27 15.29
N SER A 136 -13.66 0.98 13.98
CA SER A 136 -13.36 1.99 12.95
C SER A 136 -14.04 1.75 11.57
N LEU A 137 -15.24 1.16 11.50
CA LEU A 137 -15.99 1.05 10.24
C LEU A 137 -16.49 2.43 9.73
N SER A 138 -15.68 3.12 8.92
CA SER A 138 -16.05 4.37 8.25
C SER A 138 -16.27 4.15 6.74
N ILE A 139 -17.52 3.92 6.32
CA ILE A 139 -17.91 4.22 4.93
C ILE A 139 -18.08 5.74 4.85
N GLN A 140 -17.00 6.47 4.59
CA GLN A 140 -17.03 7.92 4.44
C GLN A 140 -17.15 8.30 2.96
N ARG A 141 -18.29 8.87 2.56
CA ARG A 141 -18.44 9.51 1.25
C ARG A 141 -17.75 10.88 1.30
N GLY A 142 -16.54 10.95 0.76
CA GLY A 142 -15.72 12.17 0.67
C GLY A 142 -14.81 12.36 1.87
N LYS A 143 -13.61 12.93 1.61
CA LYS A 143 -12.51 13.33 2.50
C LYS A 143 -12.60 12.70 3.88
N CYS A 144 -11.69 11.78 4.19
CA CYS A 144 -11.59 11.17 5.52
C CYS A 144 -11.41 12.25 6.61
N GLU A 145 -12.52 12.85 7.07
CA GLU A 145 -12.55 13.91 8.07
C GLU A 145 -12.44 13.24 9.43
N GLU A 146 -11.33 13.58 10.09
CA GLU A 146 -10.93 13.39 11.48
C GLU A 146 -11.97 12.68 12.38
N LEU A 147 -11.62 11.45 12.78
CA LEU A 147 -12.17 10.77 13.94
C LEU A 147 -11.76 11.52 15.23
N ASN A 148 -12.31 12.70 15.48
CA ASN A 148 -12.38 13.19 16.85
C ASN A 148 -13.50 12.43 17.56
N SER A 149 -13.08 11.45 18.37
CA SER A 149 -13.89 10.91 19.46
C SER A 149 -14.49 12.06 20.28
N TYR A 150 -15.72 11.85 20.76
CA TYR A 150 -16.45 12.69 21.71
C TYR A 150 -15.62 13.60 22.62
#